data_AF-A0A6I9US68-F1
#
_entry.id   AF-A0A6I9US68-F1
#
_cell.length_a   1.000
_cell.length_b   1.000
_cell.length_c   1.000
_cell.angle_alpha   90.00
_cell.angle_beta   90.00
_cell.angle_gamma   90.00
#
_symmetry.space_group_name_H-M   'P 1'
#
loop_
_entity.id
_entity.type
_entity.pdbx_description
1 polymer ?
#
loop_
_entity_poly.entity_id
_entity_poly.type
_entity_poly.pdbx_seq_one_letter_code
_entity_poly.pdbx_strand_id
1 'polypeptide(L)'
;MLRARLFRFVLKISYYNSLLVGLLPAPLDGKTLEFRVTRLYLVHSAVIHLFCVLATTYAGYYYFSRDFLTNDPILQWTYSLTHVTKNLFMVVLVKEMWCKREDIKSAYVVYRALETRLKAYTEAASGRINWNVEKRNELHRTTIDQRVENLIIFKFCLAYVLVTMNVYSFLSQHPGTDGRYMPITLISFALHTFVITVSGNFFYIYSQLYRQFSQINSQLKTLFEQLHGQMSRRRVGAEFASHINNLAMLHLTGYRLTQRIFRIGELTLAALLLRLFTTNMRAVYGACLLLSQNQTKNLWLQANELVFTAVFFGDTAMMMGMLDAMLTKCNRTGQLLREHAGLVDTCESNSLRKAVN
;
A
#
# COMPACT_ATOMS: atom_id res chain seq x y z
N MET A 1 -15.83 19.30 -1.55
CA MET A 1 -16.21 18.83 -2.92
C MET A 1 -14.99 18.60 -3.84
N LEU A 2 -13.99 19.50 -3.85
CA LEU A 2 -12.77 19.35 -4.66
C LEU A 2 -11.94 18.08 -4.33
N ARG A 3 -11.70 17.82 -3.03
CA ARG A 3 -10.95 16.63 -2.56
C ARG A 3 -11.53 15.32 -3.08
N ALA A 4 -12.83 15.10 -2.93
CA ALA A 4 -13.48 13.87 -3.39
C ALA A 4 -13.40 13.70 -4.93
N ARG A 5 -13.37 14.80 -5.69
CA ARG A 5 -13.11 14.76 -7.14
C ARG A 5 -11.66 14.37 -7.42
N LEU A 6 -10.70 14.98 -6.72
CA LEU A 6 -9.28 14.67 -6.84
C LEU A 6 -8.98 13.21 -6.48
N PHE A 7 -9.53 12.71 -5.38
CA PHE A 7 -9.38 11.31 -4.96
C PHE A 7 -9.90 10.34 -6.02
N ARG A 8 -11.10 10.58 -6.58
CA ARG A 8 -11.64 9.76 -7.67
C ARG A 8 -10.80 9.81 -8.93
N PHE A 9 -10.23 10.97 -9.25
CA PHE A 9 -9.32 11.13 -10.38
C PHE A 9 -8.03 10.33 -10.17
N VAL A 10 -7.42 10.43 -8.99
CA VAL A 10 -6.23 9.66 -8.59
C VAL A 10 -6.48 8.16 -8.70
N LEU A 11 -7.61 7.66 -8.16
CA LEU A 11 -7.95 6.24 -8.25
C LEU A 11 -8.17 5.78 -9.69
N LYS A 12 -8.83 6.60 -10.54
CA LYS A 12 -9.01 6.27 -11.96
C LYS A 12 -7.68 6.18 -12.70
N ILE A 13 -6.79 7.15 -12.51
CA ILE A 13 -5.47 7.11 -13.15
C ILE A 13 -4.66 5.92 -12.65
N SER A 14 -4.63 5.69 -11.33
CA SER A 14 -3.93 4.54 -10.76
C SER A 14 -4.48 3.21 -11.30
N TYR A 15 -5.80 3.08 -11.46
CA TYR A 15 -6.43 1.92 -12.08
C TYR A 15 -5.97 1.73 -13.52
N TYR A 16 -6.01 2.78 -14.35
CA TYR A 16 -5.57 2.69 -15.74
C TYR A 16 -4.07 2.41 -15.86
N ASN A 17 -3.23 3.03 -15.03
CA ASN A 17 -1.80 2.73 -14.97
C ASN A 17 -1.59 1.25 -14.64
N SER A 18 -2.24 0.74 -13.60
CA SER A 18 -2.12 -0.67 -13.18
C SER A 18 -2.63 -1.64 -14.25
N LEU A 19 -3.69 -1.27 -14.96
CA LEU A 19 -4.22 -2.06 -16.08
C LEU A 19 -3.22 -2.09 -17.24
N LEU A 20 -2.72 -0.92 -17.63
CA LEU A 20 -1.77 -0.73 -18.71
C LEU A 20 -0.48 -1.47 -18.44
N VAL A 21 0.03 -1.46 -17.20
CA VAL A 21 1.25 -2.19 -16.86
C VAL A 21 1.04 -3.67 -16.51
N GLY A 22 -0.19 -4.20 -16.60
CA GLY A 22 -0.47 -5.62 -16.35
C GLY A 22 -0.47 -6.05 -14.86
N LEU A 23 -0.52 -5.08 -13.93
CA LEU A 23 -0.51 -5.34 -12.48
C LEU A 23 -1.87 -5.76 -11.91
N LEU A 24 -2.94 -5.66 -12.68
CA LEU A 24 -4.24 -6.18 -12.27
C LEU A 24 -4.40 -7.64 -12.72
N PRO A 25 -5.07 -8.50 -11.95
CA PRO A 25 -5.30 -9.88 -12.35
C PRO A 25 -6.26 -9.99 -13.55
N ALA A 26 -7.11 -8.98 -13.75
CA ALA A 26 -8.04 -8.83 -14.88
C ALA A 26 -8.59 -7.39 -14.89
N PRO A 27 -9.16 -6.90 -15.99
CA PRO A 27 -9.94 -5.67 -15.98
C PRO A 27 -11.18 -5.81 -15.10
N LEU A 28 -11.54 -4.72 -14.41
CA LEU A 28 -12.78 -4.63 -13.66
C LEU A 28 -13.93 -4.21 -14.58
N ASP A 29 -15.06 -4.89 -14.48
CA ASP A 29 -16.31 -4.42 -15.08
C ASP A 29 -16.80 -3.21 -14.28
N GLY A 30 -16.99 -2.08 -14.94
CA GLY A 30 -17.42 -0.83 -14.28
C GLY A 30 -18.81 -0.90 -13.67
N LYS A 31 -19.68 -1.83 -14.10
CA LYS A 31 -21.05 -1.98 -13.58
C LYS A 31 -21.10 -2.94 -12.39
N THR A 32 -20.52 -4.12 -12.54
CA THR A 32 -20.58 -5.16 -11.50
C THR A 32 -19.43 -5.05 -10.51
N LEU A 33 -18.35 -4.31 -10.82
CA LEU A 33 -17.08 -4.29 -10.09
C LEU A 33 -16.49 -5.70 -9.91
N GLU A 34 -16.73 -6.59 -10.87
CA GLU A 34 -16.14 -7.93 -10.89
C GLU A 34 -15.02 -8.01 -11.93
N PHE A 35 -14.09 -8.94 -11.71
CA PHE A 35 -12.99 -9.17 -12.64
C PHE A 35 -13.46 -9.93 -13.88
N ARG A 36 -13.39 -9.30 -15.04
CA ARG A 36 -13.72 -9.94 -16.33
C ARG A 36 -12.46 -10.45 -17.00
N VAL A 37 -12.27 -11.77 -17.03
CA VAL A 37 -11.12 -12.37 -17.70
C VAL A 37 -11.32 -12.31 -19.22
N THR A 38 -10.53 -11.49 -19.90
CA THR A 38 -10.46 -11.45 -21.37
C THR A 38 -9.14 -12.02 -21.84
N ARG A 39 -9.18 -12.89 -22.88
CA ARG A 39 -7.97 -13.48 -23.49
C ARG A 39 -7.01 -12.41 -24.00
N LEU A 40 -7.56 -11.32 -24.57
CA LEU A 40 -6.78 -10.16 -25.02
C LEU A 40 -5.98 -9.52 -23.88
N TYR A 41 -6.57 -9.37 -22.70
CA TYR A 41 -5.87 -8.82 -21.55
C TYR A 41 -4.74 -9.74 -21.05
N LEU A 42 -4.96 -11.06 -21.08
CA LEU A 42 -3.94 -12.03 -20.72
C LEU A 42 -2.72 -11.91 -21.64
N VAL A 43 -2.94 -11.91 -22.96
CA VAL A 43 -1.87 -11.73 -23.96
C VAL A 43 -1.16 -10.40 -23.77
N HIS A 44 -1.91 -9.30 -23.62
CA HIS A 44 -1.35 -7.98 -23.33
C HIS A 44 -0.47 -7.98 -22.07
N SER A 45 -0.96 -8.51 -20.94
CA SER A 45 -0.19 -8.58 -19.70
C SER A 45 1.07 -9.45 -19.83
N ALA A 46 1.02 -10.51 -20.65
CA ALA A 46 2.16 -11.38 -20.89
C ALA A 46 3.24 -10.67 -21.70
N VAL A 47 2.85 -9.95 -22.76
CA VAL A 47 3.76 -9.15 -23.59
C VAL A 47 4.45 -8.07 -22.76
N ILE A 48 3.69 -7.36 -21.92
CA ILE A 48 4.26 -6.30 -21.08
C ILE A 48 5.20 -6.85 -20.02
N HIS A 49 4.82 -7.93 -19.33
CA HIS A 49 5.70 -8.55 -18.35
C HIS A 49 6.98 -9.11 -18.98
N LEU A 50 6.87 -9.74 -20.16
CA LEU A 50 8.04 -10.21 -20.91
C LEU A 50 8.94 -9.05 -21.33
N PHE A 51 8.36 -7.97 -21.86
CA PHE A 51 9.09 -6.75 -22.20
C PHE A 51 9.78 -6.17 -20.97
N CYS A 52 9.11 -6.08 -19.83
CA CYS A 52 9.69 -5.57 -18.60
C CYS A 52 10.89 -6.40 -18.13
N VAL A 53 10.80 -7.74 -18.17
CA VAL A 53 11.91 -8.64 -17.80
C VAL A 53 13.07 -8.46 -18.77
N LEU A 54 12.82 -8.56 -20.08
CA LEU A 54 13.86 -8.41 -21.10
C LEU A 54 14.52 -7.03 -21.05
N ALA A 55 13.74 -5.97 -20.87
CA ALA A 55 14.25 -4.61 -20.78
C ALA A 55 15.10 -4.40 -19.51
N THR A 56 14.74 -5.03 -18.38
CA THR A 56 15.57 -4.98 -17.17
C THR A 56 16.90 -5.72 -17.34
N THR A 57 16.88 -6.90 -17.94
CA THR A 57 18.09 -7.69 -18.22
C THR A 57 18.99 -6.99 -19.23
N TYR A 58 18.43 -6.45 -20.31
CA TYR A 58 19.17 -5.71 -21.33
C TYR A 58 19.79 -4.43 -20.79
N ALA A 59 19.04 -3.67 -19.97
CA ALA A 59 19.58 -2.49 -19.29
C ALA A 59 20.79 -2.87 -18.43
N GLY A 60 20.74 -4.02 -17.74
CA GLY A 60 21.87 -4.53 -16.95
C GLY A 60 23.08 -4.82 -17.79
N TYR A 61 22.90 -5.62 -18.84
CA TYR A 61 23.99 -5.95 -19.76
C TYR A 61 24.67 -4.68 -20.29
N TYR A 62 23.90 -3.67 -20.70
CA TYR A 62 24.45 -2.41 -21.20
C TYR A 62 25.22 -1.63 -20.12
N TYR A 63 24.69 -1.57 -18.89
CA TYR A 63 25.35 -0.91 -17.76
C TYR A 63 26.72 -1.54 -17.43
N PHE A 64 26.85 -2.86 -17.58
CA PHE A 64 28.09 -3.59 -17.29
C PHE A 64 29.10 -3.64 -18.45
N SER A 65 28.63 -3.56 -19.70
CA SER A 65 29.49 -3.77 -20.89
C SER A 65 30.16 -2.50 -21.45
N ARG A 66 29.78 -1.30 -20.97
CA ARG A 66 30.29 -0.02 -21.49
C ARG A 66 31.09 0.80 -20.47
N ASP A 67 31.79 0.14 -19.55
CA ASP A 67 32.67 0.80 -18.57
C ASP A 67 32.01 1.96 -17.81
N PHE A 68 30.69 1.85 -17.55
CA PHE A 68 29.94 2.85 -16.76
C PHE A 68 30.38 2.88 -15.29
N LEU A 69 31.14 1.86 -14.89
CA LEU A 69 31.62 1.64 -13.55
C LEU A 69 32.97 2.34 -13.37
N THR A 70 32.90 3.49 -12.70
CA THR A 70 34.04 4.20 -12.13
C THR A 70 35.00 3.25 -11.40
N ASN A 71 36.29 3.59 -11.35
CA ASN A 71 37.36 2.85 -10.63
C ASN A 71 37.13 2.61 -9.11
N ASP A 72 35.98 2.98 -8.54
CA ASP A 72 35.62 2.74 -7.15
C ASP A 72 34.89 1.39 -6.98
N PRO A 73 35.51 0.40 -6.31
CA PRO A 73 34.94 -0.93 -6.14
C PRO A 73 33.67 -0.94 -5.27
N ILE A 74 33.50 0.01 -4.34
CA ILE A 74 32.32 0.10 -3.48
C ILE A 74 31.12 0.60 -4.29
N LEU A 75 31.36 1.58 -5.16
CA LEU A 75 30.33 2.08 -6.06
C LEU A 75 29.90 0.98 -7.03
N GLN A 76 30.86 0.24 -7.58
CA GLN A 76 30.57 -0.90 -8.44
C GLN A 76 29.72 -1.97 -7.76
N TRP A 77 30.05 -2.32 -6.51
CA TRP A 77 29.28 -3.27 -5.74
C TRP A 77 27.84 -2.80 -5.48
N THR A 78 27.65 -1.55 -5.06
CA THR A 78 26.32 -1.01 -4.74
C THR A 78 25.42 -0.90 -5.98
N TYR A 79 25.98 -0.49 -7.13
CA TYR A 79 25.27 -0.49 -8.41
C TYR A 79 24.89 -1.90 -8.86
N SER A 80 25.83 -2.85 -8.76
CA SER A 80 25.60 -4.24 -9.15
C SER A 80 24.51 -4.88 -8.30
N LEU A 81 24.59 -4.71 -6.99
CA LEU A 81 23.60 -5.22 -6.05
C LEU A 81 22.22 -4.62 -6.31
N THR A 82 22.13 -3.31 -6.55
CA THR A 82 20.87 -2.63 -6.91
C THR A 82 20.26 -3.19 -8.21
N HIS A 83 21.10 -3.54 -9.20
CA HIS A 83 20.63 -4.11 -10.45
C HIS A 83 20.11 -5.54 -10.27
N VAL A 84 20.87 -6.38 -9.56
CA VAL A 84 20.48 -7.76 -9.25
C VAL A 84 19.17 -7.80 -8.48
N THR A 85 19.01 -6.98 -7.43
CA THR A 85 17.76 -6.93 -6.65
C THR A 85 16.60 -6.37 -7.46
N LYS A 86 16.84 -5.43 -8.38
CA LYS A 86 15.83 -4.95 -9.33
C LYS A 86 15.34 -6.07 -10.24
N ASN A 87 16.23 -6.87 -10.85
CA ASN A 87 15.83 -7.99 -11.70
C ASN A 87 15.09 -9.06 -10.90
N LEU A 88 15.62 -9.41 -9.72
CA LEU A 88 15.00 -10.38 -8.82
C LEU A 88 13.57 -9.95 -8.46
N PHE A 89 13.40 -8.68 -8.07
CA PHE A 89 12.07 -8.11 -7.80
C PHE A 89 11.13 -8.24 -9.00
N MET A 90 11.59 -7.91 -10.20
CA MET A 90 10.76 -7.98 -11.41
C MET A 90 10.36 -9.42 -11.73
N VAL A 91 11.29 -10.37 -11.67
CA VAL A 91 11.01 -11.79 -11.90
C VAL A 91 10.05 -12.34 -10.86
N VAL A 92 10.29 -12.06 -9.57
CA VAL A 92 9.42 -12.48 -8.46
C VAL A 92 8.03 -11.90 -8.64
N LEU A 93 7.90 -10.59 -8.89
CA LEU A 93 6.60 -9.94 -9.07
C LEU A 93 5.84 -10.55 -10.25
N VAL A 94 6.47 -10.69 -11.41
CA VAL A 94 5.82 -11.28 -12.60
C VAL A 94 5.37 -12.70 -12.29
N LYS A 95 6.24 -13.54 -11.72
CA LYS A 95 5.91 -14.91 -11.32
C LYS A 95 4.70 -14.93 -10.38
N GLU A 96 4.74 -14.16 -9.29
CA GLU A 96 3.69 -14.12 -8.28
C GLU A 96 2.36 -13.61 -8.85
N MET A 97 2.40 -12.59 -9.71
CA MET A 97 1.22 -12.06 -10.41
C MET A 97 0.54 -13.08 -11.32
N TRP A 98 1.32 -13.98 -11.94
CA TRP A 98 0.79 -15.05 -12.78
C TRP A 98 0.33 -16.25 -11.96
N CYS A 99 1.16 -16.75 -11.04
CA CYS A 99 0.87 -17.95 -10.25
C CYS A 99 -0.27 -17.74 -9.26
N LYS A 100 -0.36 -16.56 -8.63
CA LYS A 100 -1.37 -16.25 -7.60
C LYS A 100 -2.51 -15.38 -8.15
N ARG A 101 -2.69 -15.31 -9.47
CA ARG A 101 -3.70 -14.46 -10.11
C ARG A 101 -5.11 -14.73 -9.59
N GLU A 102 -5.49 -16.00 -9.48
CA GLU A 102 -6.82 -16.39 -8.96
C GLU A 102 -6.96 -16.12 -7.46
N ASP A 103 -5.89 -16.27 -6.69
CA ASP A 103 -5.88 -15.92 -5.28
C ASP A 103 -6.09 -14.42 -5.05
N ILE A 104 -5.48 -13.56 -5.88
CA ILE A 104 -5.69 -12.11 -5.83
C ILE A 104 -7.17 -11.77 -6.11
N LYS A 105 -7.77 -12.38 -7.15
CA LYS A 105 -9.19 -12.17 -7.46
C LYS A 105 -10.08 -12.63 -6.31
N SER A 106 -9.82 -13.83 -5.78
CA SER A 106 -10.56 -14.40 -4.65
C SER A 106 -10.45 -13.53 -3.40
N ALA A 107 -9.26 -13.01 -3.08
CA ALA A 107 -9.06 -12.09 -1.96
C ALA A 107 -9.86 -10.79 -2.15
N TYR A 108 -9.93 -10.25 -3.37
CA TYR A 108 -10.75 -9.07 -3.67
C TYR A 108 -12.26 -9.32 -3.47
N VAL A 109 -12.77 -10.48 -3.88
CA VAL A 109 -14.18 -10.85 -3.65
C VAL A 109 -14.49 -10.89 -2.15
N VAL A 110 -13.62 -11.53 -1.36
CA VAL A 110 -13.76 -11.59 0.10
C VAL A 110 -13.69 -10.19 0.73
N TYR A 111 -12.75 -9.35 0.26
CA TYR A 111 -12.64 -7.95 0.69
C TYR A 111 -13.95 -7.18 0.45
N ARG A 112 -14.53 -7.31 -0.74
CA ARG A 112 -15.77 -6.62 -1.11
C ARG A 112 -16.94 -7.09 -0.26
N ALA A 113 -17.07 -8.40 -0.06
CA ALA A 113 -18.10 -8.97 0.81
C ALA A 113 -17.97 -8.44 2.25
N LEU A 114 -16.74 -8.35 2.77
CA LEU A 114 -16.45 -7.78 4.08
C LEU A 114 -16.83 -6.29 4.15
N GLU A 115 -16.48 -5.50 3.13
CA GLU A 115 -16.82 -4.08 3.07
C GLU A 115 -18.34 -3.86 3.04
N THR A 116 -19.08 -4.65 2.26
CA THR A 116 -20.54 -4.60 2.21
C THR A 116 -21.16 -4.95 3.57
N ARG A 117 -20.67 -6.01 4.24
CA ARG A 117 -21.15 -6.39 5.57
C ARG A 117 -20.86 -5.32 6.62
N LEU A 118 -19.68 -4.70 6.56
CA LEU A 118 -19.33 -3.61 7.46
C LEU A 118 -20.22 -2.38 7.25
N LYS A 119 -20.49 -2.01 6.00
CA LYS A 119 -21.43 -0.91 5.66
C LYS A 119 -22.83 -1.19 6.20
N ALA A 120 -23.39 -2.36 5.88
CA ALA A 120 -24.70 -2.79 6.36
C ALA A 120 -24.78 -2.80 7.89
N TYR A 121 -23.73 -3.26 8.58
CA TYR A 121 -23.66 -3.19 10.04
C TYR A 121 -23.69 -1.74 10.55
N THR A 122 -22.89 -0.85 9.95
CA THR A 122 -22.85 0.56 10.38
C THR A 122 -24.17 1.28 10.14
N GLU A 123 -24.89 0.97 9.05
CA GLU A 123 -26.20 1.53 8.73
C GLU A 123 -27.30 0.97 9.63
N ALA A 124 -27.25 -0.32 9.98
CA ALA A 124 -28.17 -0.91 10.95
C ALA A 124 -27.97 -0.34 12.38
N ALA A 125 -26.73 0.07 12.70
CA ALA A 125 -26.39 0.66 13.99
C ALA A 125 -26.72 2.16 14.08
N SER A 126 -26.79 2.89 12.96
CA SER A 126 -27.00 4.35 12.87
C SER A 126 -28.46 4.80 13.13
N GLY A 127 -29.03 4.33 14.24
CA GLY A 127 -30.40 4.64 14.65
C GLY A 127 -30.77 4.07 16.02
N ARG A 128 -29.93 3.19 16.58
CA ARG A 128 -30.06 2.67 17.95
C ARG A 128 -29.08 3.32 18.93
N ILE A 129 -28.07 4.00 18.41
CA ILE A 129 -27.01 4.63 19.17
C ILE A 129 -27.47 6.04 19.58
N ASN A 130 -27.14 6.47 20.80
CA ASN A 130 -27.40 7.83 21.26
C ASN A 130 -26.86 8.86 20.26
N TRP A 131 -27.68 9.82 19.84
CA TRP A 131 -27.37 10.87 18.86
C TRP A 131 -26.00 11.54 19.05
N ASN A 132 -25.63 11.84 20.30
CA ASN A 132 -24.33 12.48 20.61
C ASN A 132 -23.13 11.56 20.31
N VAL A 133 -23.31 10.26 20.51
CA VAL A 133 -22.31 9.23 20.27
C VAL A 133 -22.22 8.91 18.77
N GLU A 134 -23.37 8.89 18.10
CA GLU A 134 -23.47 8.74 16.64
C GLU A 134 -22.77 9.88 15.90
N LYS A 135 -23.05 11.14 16.26
CA LYS A 135 -22.39 12.32 15.68
C LYS A 135 -20.87 12.29 15.88
N ARG A 136 -20.39 11.83 17.05
CA ARG A 136 -18.96 11.65 17.32
C ARG A 136 -18.35 10.57 16.43
N ASN A 137 -19.04 9.45 16.24
CA ASN A 137 -18.59 8.36 15.38
C ASN A 137 -18.59 8.73 13.91
N GLU A 138 -19.60 9.45 13.44
CA GLU A 138 -19.66 9.94 12.08
C GLU A 138 -18.53 10.95 11.81
N LEU A 139 -18.28 11.87 12.74
CA LEU A 139 -17.14 12.78 12.67
C LEU A 139 -15.81 12.01 12.65
N HIS A 140 -15.65 10.99 13.50
CA HIS A 140 -14.43 10.18 13.52
C HIS A 140 -14.25 9.38 12.22
N ARG A 141 -15.32 8.76 11.71
CA ARG A 141 -15.34 8.01 10.45
C ARG A 141 -14.98 8.90 9.27
N THR A 142 -15.64 10.05 9.14
CA THR A 142 -15.31 11.04 8.12
C THR A 142 -13.87 11.50 8.26
N THR A 143 -13.37 11.72 9.46
CA THR A 143 -11.95 12.08 9.68
C THR A 143 -10.99 10.99 9.21
N ILE A 144 -11.28 9.71 9.49
CA ILE A 144 -10.46 8.57 9.01
C ILE A 144 -10.49 8.49 7.50
N ASP A 145 -11.68 8.55 6.89
CA ASP A 145 -11.84 8.47 5.44
C ASP A 145 -11.08 9.62 4.75
N GLN A 146 -11.19 10.83 5.28
CA GLN A 146 -10.46 12.01 4.80
C GLN A 146 -8.94 11.86 4.92
N ARG A 147 -8.47 11.31 6.04
CA ARG A 147 -7.04 11.07 6.26
C ARG A 147 -6.51 10.05 5.26
N VAL A 148 -7.23 8.96 5.04
CA VAL A 148 -6.86 7.92 4.07
C VAL A 148 -6.88 8.48 2.64
N GLU A 149 -7.91 9.23 2.26
CA GLU A 149 -7.99 9.92 0.96
C GLU A 149 -6.77 10.82 0.74
N ASN A 150 -6.42 11.65 1.72
CA ASN A 150 -5.29 12.57 1.64
C ASN A 150 -3.96 11.83 1.51
N LEU A 151 -3.75 10.74 2.26
CA LEU A 151 -2.54 9.93 2.18
C LEU A 151 -2.41 9.26 0.80
N ILE A 152 -3.52 8.79 0.22
CA ILE A 152 -3.55 8.21 -1.12
C ILE A 152 -3.21 9.26 -2.19
N ILE A 153 -3.79 10.45 -2.10
CA ILE A 153 -3.49 11.56 -3.02
C ILE A 153 -2.02 11.95 -2.88
N PHE A 154 -1.53 12.09 -1.66
CA PHE A 154 -0.15 12.47 -1.40
C PHE A 154 0.83 11.41 -1.92
N LYS A 155 0.59 10.11 -1.68
CA LYS A 155 1.38 9.00 -2.26
C LYS A 155 1.45 9.09 -3.76
N PHE A 156 0.32 9.34 -4.39
CA PHE A 156 0.23 9.43 -5.85
C PHE A 156 1.06 10.61 -6.37
N CYS A 157 0.91 11.80 -5.79
CA CYS A 157 1.72 12.96 -6.18
C CYS A 157 3.22 12.70 -5.98
N LEU A 158 3.59 12.15 -4.82
CA LEU A 158 4.99 11.83 -4.47
C LEU A 158 5.61 10.83 -5.45
N ALA A 159 4.85 9.80 -5.83
CA ALA A 159 5.23 8.82 -6.84
C ALA A 159 5.57 9.48 -8.18
N TYR A 160 4.74 10.39 -8.68
CA TYR A 160 4.99 11.10 -9.93
C TYR A 160 6.18 12.06 -9.84
N VAL A 161 6.35 12.77 -8.72
CA VAL A 161 7.54 13.59 -8.46
C VAL A 161 8.79 12.72 -8.53
N LEU A 162 8.81 11.57 -7.85
CA LEU A 162 9.95 10.66 -7.85
C LEU A 162 10.27 10.12 -9.26
N VAL A 163 9.25 9.79 -10.06
CA VAL A 163 9.43 9.42 -11.47
C VAL A 163 10.09 10.55 -12.25
N THR A 164 9.57 11.79 -12.15
CA THR A 164 10.12 12.94 -12.90
C THR A 164 11.54 13.29 -12.47
N MET A 165 11.85 13.26 -11.18
CA MET A 165 13.19 13.52 -10.66
C MET A 165 14.19 12.46 -11.11
N ASN A 166 13.77 11.20 -11.20
CA ASN A 166 14.61 10.13 -11.71
C ASN A 166 14.94 10.33 -13.20
N VAL A 167 13.96 10.70 -14.03
CA VAL A 167 14.21 11.06 -15.45
C VAL A 167 15.19 12.21 -15.54
N TYR A 168 14.98 13.25 -14.74
CA TYR A 168 15.85 14.41 -14.73
C TYR A 168 17.28 14.07 -14.30
N SER A 169 17.45 13.30 -13.20
CA SER A 169 18.76 12.83 -12.73
C SER A 169 19.47 12.02 -13.82
N PHE A 170 18.76 11.07 -14.45
CA PHE A 170 19.33 10.25 -15.54
C PHE A 170 19.79 11.10 -16.73
N LEU A 171 18.99 12.06 -17.18
CA LEU A 171 19.34 12.96 -18.29
C LEU A 171 20.50 13.91 -17.93
N SER A 172 20.51 14.43 -16.70
CA SER A 172 21.53 15.37 -16.22
C SER A 172 22.92 14.74 -16.06
N GLN A 173 22.98 13.43 -15.79
CA GLN A 173 24.23 12.68 -15.69
C GLN A 173 24.86 12.39 -17.06
N HIS A 174 24.16 12.64 -18.17
CA HIS A 174 24.63 12.35 -19.54
C HIS A 174 24.44 13.54 -20.51
N PRO A 175 25.06 14.72 -20.24
CA PRO A 175 24.99 15.86 -21.15
C PRO A 175 25.80 15.56 -22.42
N GLY A 176 25.13 15.45 -23.57
CA GLY A 176 25.74 15.14 -24.89
C GLY A 176 25.21 13.88 -25.58
N THR A 177 23.95 13.51 -25.31
CA THR A 177 23.38 12.21 -25.67
C THR A 177 23.29 11.97 -27.17
N ASP A 178 24.16 11.09 -27.67
CA ASP A 178 23.94 10.31 -28.89
C ASP A 178 22.52 9.72 -28.90
N GLY A 179 21.86 9.66 -30.06
CA GLY A 179 20.49 9.10 -30.20
C GLY A 179 20.32 7.66 -29.69
N ARG A 180 21.42 6.96 -29.39
CA ARG A 180 21.48 5.62 -28.79
C ARG A 180 21.11 5.58 -27.29
N TYR A 181 21.18 6.69 -26.57
CA TYR A 181 20.87 6.74 -25.13
C TYR A 181 19.40 7.03 -24.83
N MET A 182 18.67 7.68 -25.75
CA MET A 182 17.23 7.93 -25.67
C MET A 182 16.40 6.67 -25.36
N PRO A 183 16.58 5.54 -26.07
CA PRO A 183 15.86 4.30 -25.79
C PRO A 183 16.11 3.76 -24.38
N ILE A 184 17.33 3.90 -23.86
CA ILE A 184 17.72 3.40 -22.53
C ILE A 184 17.07 4.25 -21.43
N THR A 185 17.03 5.57 -21.62
CA THR A 185 16.32 6.48 -20.72
C THR A 185 14.83 6.12 -20.65
N LEU A 186 14.19 5.88 -21.81
CA LEU A 186 12.78 5.49 -21.89
C LEU A 186 12.51 4.15 -21.21
N ILE A 187 13.39 3.15 -21.39
CA ILE A 187 13.32 1.87 -20.69
C ILE A 187 13.46 2.06 -19.17
N SER A 188 14.45 2.83 -18.73
CA SER A 188 14.67 3.09 -17.30
C SER A 188 13.46 3.78 -16.67
N PHE A 189 12.91 4.78 -17.36
CA PHE A 189 11.67 5.46 -16.98
C PHE A 189 10.49 4.50 -16.85
N ALA A 190 10.22 3.70 -17.87
CA ALA A 190 9.13 2.73 -17.85
C ALA A 190 9.24 1.76 -16.67
N LEU A 191 10.46 1.29 -16.39
CA LEU A 191 10.73 0.37 -15.28
C LEU A 191 10.59 1.03 -13.90
N HIS A 192 11.00 2.29 -13.76
CA HIS A 192 10.80 3.03 -12.50
C HIS A 192 9.33 3.35 -12.27
N THR A 193 8.60 3.80 -13.30
CA THR A 193 7.14 4.00 -13.24
C THR A 193 6.43 2.70 -12.88
N PHE A 194 6.84 1.57 -13.46
CA PHE A 194 6.30 0.26 -13.14
C PHE A 194 6.44 -0.07 -11.64
N VAL A 195 7.63 0.06 -11.09
CA VAL A 195 7.92 -0.26 -9.68
C VAL A 195 7.18 0.67 -8.72
N ILE A 196 7.13 1.96 -9.04
CA ILE A 196 6.41 2.94 -8.24
C ILE A 196 4.91 2.65 -8.26
N THR A 197 4.37 2.19 -9.40
CA THR A 197 2.98 1.74 -9.49
C THR A 197 2.72 0.52 -8.60
N VAL A 198 3.64 -0.45 -8.55
CA VAL A 198 3.54 -1.61 -7.63
C VAL A 198 3.53 -1.16 -6.17
N SER A 199 4.47 -0.28 -5.79
CA SER A 199 4.55 0.30 -4.44
C SER A 199 3.24 1.03 -4.08
N GLY A 200 2.71 1.82 -5.01
CA GLY A 200 1.41 2.48 -4.87
C GLY A 200 0.26 1.50 -4.65
N ASN A 201 0.23 0.39 -5.38
CA ASN A 201 -0.81 -0.64 -5.21
C ASN A 201 -0.77 -1.30 -3.83
N PHE A 202 0.42 -1.63 -3.31
CA PHE A 202 0.55 -2.09 -1.94
C PHE A 202 0.10 -1.04 -0.92
N PHE A 203 0.46 0.24 -1.15
CA PHE A 203 0.00 1.34 -0.30
C PHE A 203 -1.53 1.43 -0.24
N TYR A 204 -2.19 1.29 -1.39
CA TYR A 204 -3.65 1.30 -1.47
C TYR A 204 -4.26 0.14 -0.70
N ILE A 205 -3.73 -1.07 -0.85
CA ILE A 205 -4.18 -2.24 -0.09
C ILE A 205 -4.04 -1.99 1.41
N TYR A 206 -2.89 -1.53 1.88
CA TYR A 206 -2.67 -1.24 3.31
C TYR A 206 -3.59 -0.14 3.83
N SER A 207 -3.80 0.92 3.05
CA SER A 207 -4.71 2.01 3.38
C SER A 207 -6.16 1.53 3.53
N GLN A 208 -6.59 0.60 2.66
CA GLN A 208 -7.93 0.02 2.73
C GLN A 208 -8.12 -0.89 3.94
N LEU A 209 -7.12 -1.72 4.26
CA LEU A 209 -7.16 -2.57 5.45
C LEU A 209 -7.11 -1.73 6.74
N TYR A 210 -6.25 -0.71 6.79
CA TYR A 210 -6.20 0.27 7.88
C TYR A 210 -7.58 0.91 8.12
N ARG A 211 -8.24 1.35 7.04
CA ARG A 211 -9.59 1.94 7.11
C ARG A 211 -10.59 0.97 7.74
N GLN A 212 -10.63 -0.28 7.28
CA GLN A 212 -11.53 -1.31 7.81
C GLN A 212 -11.30 -1.56 9.30
N PHE A 213 -10.05 -1.81 9.72
CA PHE A 213 -9.74 -2.04 11.14
C PHE A 213 -10.01 -0.80 12.00
N SER A 214 -9.77 0.40 11.50
CA SER A 214 -10.05 1.62 12.25
C SER A 214 -11.56 1.84 12.44
N GLN A 215 -12.38 1.49 11.44
CA GLN A 215 -13.84 1.56 11.55
C GLN A 215 -14.37 0.54 12.57
N ILE A 216 -13.90 -0.72 12.51
CA ILE A 216 -14.27 -1.76 13.48
C ILE A 216 -13.90 -1.34 14.91
N ASN A 217 -12.68 -0.84 15.12
CA ASN A 217 -12.22 -0.36 16.42
C ASN A 217 -13.07 0.80 16.96
N SER A 218 -13.47 1.73 16.09
CA SER A 218 -14.33 2.85 16.49
C SER A 218 -15.69 2.34 16.96
N GLN A 219 -16.31 1.42 16.21
CA GLN A 219 -17.61 0.86 16.57
C GLN A 219 -17.54 0.05 17.88
N LEU A 220 -16.50 -0.76 18.03
CA LEU A 220 -16.29 -1.54 19.24
C LEU A 220 -16.10 -0.66 20.47
N LYS A 221 -15.27 0.40 20.36
CA LYS A 221 -15.07 1.37 21.45
C LYS A 221 -16.40 2.03 21.85
N THR A 222 -17.22 2.40 20.88
CA THR A 222 -18.53 2.99 21.15
C THR A 222 -19.46 2.06 21.90
N LEU A 223 -19.53 0.78 21.49
CA LEU A 223 -20.36 -0.20 22.18
C LEU A 223 -19.92 -0.38 23.63
N PHE A 224 -18.61 -0.38 23.90
CA PHE A 224 -18.10 -0.47 25.26
C PHE A 224 -18.37 0.79 26.09
N GLU A 225 -18.22 1.99 25.52
CA GLU A 225 -18.60 3.25 26.17
C GLU A 225 -20.11 3.25 26.53
N GLN A 226 -20.96 2.72 25.66
CA GLN A 226 -22.40 2.59 25.93
C GLN A 226 -22.71 1.54 26.97
N LEU A 227 -22.06 0.37 26.92
CA LEU A 227 -22.22 -0.69 27.90
C LEU A 227 -21.87 -0.16 29.30
N HIS A 228 -20.77 0.59 29.43
CA HIS A 228 -20.36 1.20 30.69
C HIS A 228 -21.42 2.19 31.22
N GLY A 229 -21.98 3.05 30.35
CA GLY A 229 -23.04 3.98 30.73
C GLY A 229 -24.39 3.31 31.04
N GLN A 230 -24.64 2.10 30.54
CA GLN A 230 -25.88 1.35 30.73
C GLN A 230 -25.79 0.22 31.77
N MET A 231 -24.65 0.04 32.44
CA MET A 231 -24.47 -0.96 33.52
C MET A 231 -25.51 -0.85 34.65
N SER A 232 -26.15 0.31 34.82
CA SER A 232 -27.24 0.51 35.78
C SER A 232 -28.59 -0.10 35.36
N ARG A 233 -28.78 -0.50 34.10
CA ARG A 233 -30.02 -1.09 33.56
C ARG A 233 -29.83 -2.58 33.24
N ARG A 234 -30.31 -3.43 34.15
CA ARG A 234 -30.14 -4.90 34.20
C ARG A 234 -30.66 -5.74 33.00
N ARG A 235 -31.15 -5.15 31.91
CA ARG A 235 -31.90 -5.87 30.84
C ARG A 235 -31.32 -5.88 29.42
N VAL A 236 -30.15 -5.28 29.15
CA VAL A 236 -29.70 -5.06 27.74
C VAL A 236 -28.61 -6.05 27.25
N GLY A 237 -28.23 -7.04 28.06
CA GLY A 237 -27.03 -7.85 27.79
C GLY A 237 -27.02 -8.68 26.50
N ALA A 238 -28.17 -9.24 26.07
CA ALA A 238 -28.23 -10.11 24.89
C ALA A 238 -28.01 -9.34 23.57
N GLU A 239 -28.54 -8.12 23.47
CA GLU A 239 -28.38 -7.28 22.28
C GLU A 239 -26.93 -6.81 22.13
N PHE A 240 -26.31 -6.30 23.20
CA PHE A 240 -24.89 -5.92 23.18
C PHE A 240 -23.96 -7.11 22.87
N ALA A 241 -24.23 -8.29 23.45
CA ALA A 241 -23.48 -9.50 23.15
C ALA A 241 -23.52 -9.84 21.65
N SER A 242 -24.70 -9.75 21.02
CA SER A 242 -24.84 -9.99 19.58
C SER A 242 -24.05 -8.98 18.74
N HIS A 243 -24.01 -7.71 19.13
CA HIS A 243 -23.27 -6.67 18.39
C HIS A 243 -21.75 -6.85 18.54
N ILE A 244 -21.28 -7.15 19.75
CA ILE A 244 -19.88 -7.46 20.01
C ILE A 244 -19.44 -8.69 19.20
N ASN A 245 -20.24 -9.77 19.22
CA ASN A 245 -19.93 -10.98 18.46
C ASN A 245 -19.89 -10.72 16.94
N ASN A 246 -20.84 -9.93 16.42
CA ASN A 246 -20.84 -9.52 15.01
C ASN A 246 -19.59 -8.73 14.62
N LEU A 247 -19.16 -7.75 15.44
CA LEU A 247 -17.93 -6.99 15.19
C LEU A 247 -16.67 -7.83 15.36
N ALA A 248 -16.63 -8.73 16.34
CA ALA A 248 -15.53 -9.67 16.53
C ALA A 248 -15.41 -10.61 15.32
N MET A 249 -16.53 -11.11 14.79
CA MET A 249 -16.53 -11.91 13.57
C MET A 249 -16.10 -11.12 12.33
N LEU A 250 -16.51 -9.85 12.20
CA LEU A 250 -16.02 -8.96 11.15
C LEU A 250 -14.51 -8.73 11.28
N HIS A 251 -14.01 -8.51 12.49
CA HIS A 251 -12.58 -8.37 12.76
C HIS A 251 -11.81 -9.64 12.39
N LEU A 252 -12.26 -10.80 12.85
CA LEU A 252 -11.62 -12.09 12.56
C LEU A 252 -11.60 -12.38 11.05
N THR A 253 -12.69 -12.06 10.35
CA THR A 253 -12.75 -12.19 8.89
C THR A 253 -11.76 -11.24 8.22
N GLY A 254 -11.68 -9.99 8.66
CA GLY A 254 -10.70 -9.01 8.18
C GLY A 254 -9.26 -9.40 8.49
N TYR A 255 -9.00 -9.99 9.65
CA TYR A 255 -7.70 -10.51 10.05
C TYR A 255 -7.26 -11.66 9.15
N ARG A 256 -8.13 -12.66 8.94
CA ARG A 256 -7.86 -13.78 8.03
C ARG A 256 -7.63 -13.31 6.59
N LEU A 257 -8.40 -12.33 6.13
CA LEU A 257 -8.19 -11.70 4.83
C LEU A 257 -6.81 -11.02 4.76
N THR A 258 -6.43 -10.28 5.80
CA THR A 258 -5.13 -9.60 5.89
C THR A 258 -3.98 -10.62 5.85
N GLN A 259 -4.07 -11.70 6.64
CA GLN A 259 -3.10 -12.81 6.58
C GLN A 259 -3.02 -13.42 5.18
N ARG A 260 -4.16 -13.64 4.51
CA ARG A 260 -4.19 -14.15 3.14
C ARG A 260 -3.52 -13.19 2.17
N ILE A 261 -3.78 -11.89 2.26
CA ILE A 261 -3.15 -10.86 1.42
C ILE A 261 -1.62 -10.84 1.63
N PHE A 262 -1.15 -10.90 2.87
CA PHE A 262 0.29 -10.98 3.15
C PHE A 262 0.91 -12.26 2.62
N ARG A 263 0.24 -13.41 2.74
CA ARG A 263 0.72 -14.69 2.17
C ARG A 263 0.75 -14.67 0.64
N ILE A 264 -0.20 -13.99 0.00
CA ILE A 264 -0.17 -13.78 -1.45
C ILE A 264 1.04 -12.92 -1.82
N GLY A 265 1.25 -11.81 -1.10
CA GLY A 265 2.29 -10.83 -1.40
C GLY A 265 3.67 -11.09 -0.80
N GLU A 266 3.88 -12.16 -0.02
CA GLU A 266 5.06 -12.35 0.84
C GLU A 266 6.37 -12.23 0.07
N LEU A 267 6.55 -13.00 -1.00
CA LEU A 267 7.77 -12.97 -1.82
C LEU A 267 7.95 -11.64 -2.55
N THR A 268 6.86 -11.07 -3.07
CA THR A 268 6.87 -9.76 -3.73
C THR A 268 7.25 -8.65 -2.75
N LEU A 269 6.73 -8.68 -1.53
CA LEU A 269 7.02 -7.73 -0.48
C LEU A 269 8.47 -7.87 -0.02
N ALA A 270 8.95 -9.10 0.22
CA ALA A 270 10.34 -9.37 0.56
C ALA A 270 11.30 -8.84 -0.52
N ALA A 271 11.01 -9.09 -1.79
CA ALA A 271 11.80 -8.59 -2.90
C ALA A 271 11.73 -7.06 -3.04
N LEU A 272 10.57 -6.45 -2.76
CA LEU A 272 10.41 -4.99 -2.73
C LEU A 272 11.25 -4.38 -1.60
N LEU A 273 11.22 -4.97 -0.41
CA LEU A 273 12.00 -4.55 0.75
C LEU A 273 13.50 -4.67 0.50
N LEU A 274 13.94 -5.79 -0.08
CA LEU A 274 15.34 -6.01 -0.46
C LEU A 274 15.79 -4.97 -1.49
N ARG A 275 14.95 -4.67 -2.48
CA ARG A 275 15.22 -3.60 -3.45
C ARG A 275 15.31 -2.24 -2.77
N LEU A 276 14.37 -1.89 -1.89
CA LEU A 276 14.39 -0.62 -1.15
C LEU A 276 15.66 -0.50 -0.30
N PHE A 277 16.07 -1.58 0.37
CA PHE A 277 17.33 -1.64 1.11
C PHE A 277 18.54 -1.34 0.22
N THR A 278 18.67 -2.02 -0.94
CA THR A 278 19.81 -1.75 -1.85
C THR A 278 19.78 -0.35 -2.46
N THR A 279 18.57 0.18 -2.72
CA THR A 279 18.41 1.56 -3.20
C THR A 279 18.79 2.57 -2.11
N ASN A 280 18.47 2.28 -0.83
CA ASN A 280 18.92 3.07 0.31
C ASN A 280 20.45 3.07 0.42
N MET A 281 21.11 1.91 0.28
CA MET A 281 22.58 1.85 0.30
C MET A 281 23.20 2.73 -0.79
N ARG A 282 22.64 2.68 -2.00
CA ARG A 282 23.06 3.56 -3.12
C ARG A 282 22.83 5.04 -2.80
N ALA A 283 21.67 5.40 -2.26
CA ALA A 283 21.36 6.78 -1.91
C ALA A 283 22.28 7.33 -0.81
N VAL A 284 22.56 6.54 0.23
CA VAL A 284 23.49 6.91 1.31
C VAL A 284 24.90 7.07 0.77
N TYR A 285 25.38 6.13 -0.05
CA TYR A 285 26.69 6.28 -0.68
C TYR A 285 26.76 7.54 -1.54
N GLY A 286 25.74 7.83 -2.35
CA GLY A 286 25.66 9.06 -3.15
C GLY A 286 25.70 10.33 -2.28
N ALA A 287 24.99 10.33 -1.15
CA ALA A 287 25.02 11.43 -0.19
C ALA A 287 26.40 11.60 0.47
N CYS A 288 27.06 10.51 0.85
CA CYS A 288 28.42 10.54 1.40
C CYS A 288 29.44 11.05 0.38
N LEU A 289 29.33 10.62 -0.88
CA LEU A 289 30.20 11.07 -1.97
C LEU A 289 30.02 12.57 -2.24
N LEU A 290 28.78 13.07 -2.21
CA LEU A 290 28.46 14.50 -2.32
C LEU A 290 29.05 15.33 -1.17
N LEU A 291 29.18 14.76 0.03
CA LEU A 291 29.78 15.41 1.19
C LEU A 291 31.32 15.35 1.17
N SER A 292 31.90 14.25 0.66
CA SER A 292 33.35 14.05 0.63
C SER A 292 34.03 14.73 -0.55
N GLN A 293 33.37 14.76 -1.72
CA GLN A 293 33.87 15.48 -2.87
C GLN A 293 33.38 16.92 -2.76
N ASN A 294 34.32 17.83 -2.49
CA ASN A 294 34.15 19.28 -2.61
C ASN A 294 33.92 19.70 -4.08
N GLN A 295 33.08 18.99 -4.85
CA GLN A 295 32.68 19.34 -6.22
C GLN A 295 31.68 20.50 -6.20
N THR A 296 32.21 21.65 -5.79
CA THR A 296 31.57 22.95 -5.61
C THR A 296 31.26 23.69 -6.92
N LYS A 297 30.99 22.99 -8.03
CA LYS A 297 30.74 23.67 -9.32
C LYS A 297 29.27 23.77 -9.71
N ASN A 298 28.35 22.99 -9.13
CA ASN A 298 26.94 23.10 -9.47
C ASN A 298 26.00 22.85 -8.28
N LEU A 299 25.69 23.92 -7.54
CA LEU A 299 24.73 23.93 -6.42
C LEU A 299 23.36 23.33 -6.81
N TRP A 300 22.97 23.48 -8.08
CA TRP A 300 21.71 22.93 -8.59
C TRP A 300 21.70 21.40 -8.64
N LEU A 301 22.82 20.78 -9.05
CA LEU A 301 22.94 19.32 -9.10
C LEU A 301 22.90 18.73 -7.69
N GLN A 302 23.59 19.37 -6.74
CA GLN A 302 23.59 18.98 -5.34
C GLN A 302 22.20 19.11 -4.69
N ALA A 303 21.51 20.24 -4.93
CA ALA A 303 20.14 20.44 -4.46
C ALA A 303 19.19 19.38 -5.02
N ASN A 304 19.32 19.04 -6.31
CA ASN A 304 18.48 18.03 -6.95
C ASN A 304 18.69 16.62 -6.35
N GLU A 305 19.93 16.19 -6.12
CA GLU A 305 20.24 14.90 -5.49
C GLU A 305 19.76 14.83 -4.03
N LEU A 306 19.86 15.93 -3.29
CA LEU A 306 19.41 16.02 -1.90
C LEU A 306 17.87 15.97 -1.82
N VAL A 307 17.17 16.70 -2.69
CA VAL A 307 15.71 16.64 -2.81
C VAL A 307 15.26 15.25 -3.26
N PHE A 308 15.93 14.63 -4.22
CA PHE A 308 15.62 13.26 -4.67
C PHE A 308 15.74 12.27 -3.50
N THR A 309 16.82 12.36 -2.74
CA THR A 309 17.07 11.53 -1.56
C THR A 309 15.98 11.75 -0.50
N ALA A 310 15.62 12.99 -0.21
CA ALA A 310 14.56 13.33 0.76
C ALA A 310 13.19 12.79 0.31
N VAL A 311 12.83 12.95 -0.97
CA VAL A 311 11.57 12.45 -1.55
C VAL A 311 11.53 10.92 -1.50
N PHE A 312 12.63 10.25 -1.83
CA PHE A 312 12.74 8.79 -1.82
C PHE A 312 12.60 8.21 -0.40
N PHE A 313 13.27 8.80 0.59
CA PHE A 313 13.11 8.40 1.99
C PHE A 313 11.71 8.71 2.51
N GLY A 314 11.12 9.85 2.13
CA GLY A 314 9.72 10.18 2.44
C GLY A 314 8.74 9.14 1.88
N ASP A 315 8.94 8.69 0.64
CA ASP A 315 8.11 7.67 0.00
C ASP A 315 8.16 6.32 0.74
N THR A 316 9.37 5.92 1.12
CA THR A 316 9.63 4.68 1.85
C THR A 316 9.08 4.74 3.28
N ALA A 317 9.31 5.85 3.99
CA ALA A 317 8.78 6.08 5.32
C ALA A 317 7.26 6.03 5.33
N MET A 318 6.61 6.57 4.30
CA MET A 318 5.15 6.53 4.22
C MET A 318 4.60 5.12 3.98
N MET A 319 5.27 4.30 3.16
CA MET A 319 4.92 2.88 2.99
C MET A 319 5.00 2.12 4.31
N MET A 320 6.12 2.26 5.01
CA MET A 320 6.35 1.57 6.28
C MET A 320 5.43 2.07 7.38
N GLY A 321 5.22 3.37 7.48
CA GLY A 321 4.31 3.97 8.45
C GLY A 321 2.86 3.54 8.24
N MET A 322 2.41 3.36 6.99
CA MET A 322 1.07 2.84 6.71
C MET A 322 0.95 1.35 7.06
N LEU A 323 1.98 0.55 6.77
CA LEU A 323 2.03 -0.86 7.17
C LEU A 323 1.96 -1.00 8.70
N ASP A 324 2.79 -0.25 9.42
CA ASP A 324 2.79 -0.23 10.89
C ASP A 324 1.46 0.26 11.47
N ALA A 325 0.90 1.34 10.91
CA ALA A 325 -0.40 1.85 11.33
C ALA A 325 -1.52 0.81 11.12
N MET A 326 -1.47 0.06 10.01
CA MET A 326 -2.43 -1.02 9.73
C MET A 326 -2.31 -2.16 10.73
N LEU A 327 -1.09 -2.64 11.01
CA LEU A 327 -0.83 -3.68 12.00
C LEU A 327 -1.22 -3.25 13.42
N THR A 328 -0.89 -2.02 13.80
CA THR A 328 -1.27 -1.43 15.08
C THR A 328 -2.79 -1.37 15.24
N LYS A 329 -3.52 -0.94 14.20
CA LYS A 329 -4.99 -0.93 14.24
C LYS A 329 -5.58 -2.33 14.29
N CYS A 330 -4.98 -3.29 13.60
CA CYS A 330 -5.39 -4.68 13.67
C CYS A 330 -5.23 -5.23 15.10
N ASN A 331 -4.08 -5.01 15.74
CA ASN A 331 -3.80 -5.50 17.09
C ASN A 331 -4.69 -4.81 18.16
N ARG A 332 -5.00 -3.53 17.98
CA ARG A 332 -5.84 -2.76 18.89
C ARG A 332 -7.23 -3.35 19.08
N THR A 333 -7.79 -4.05 18.08
CA THR A 333 -9.10 -4.69 18.26
C THR A 333 -9.04 -5.80 19.30
N GLY A 334 -7.99 -6.62 19.27
CA GLY A 334 -7.76 -7.65 20.27
C GLY A 334 -7.52 -7.07 21.67
N GLN A 335 -6.78 -5.97 21.77
CA GLN A 335 -6.58 -5.26 23.04
C GLN A 335 -7.90 -4.72 23.60
N LEU A 336 -8.74 -4.09 22.78
CA LEU A 336 -10.04 -3.57 23.22
C LEU A 336 -10.95 -4.69 23.72
N LEU A 337 -11.01 -5.84 23.03
CA LEU A 337 -11.78 -6.99 23.49
C LEU A 337 -11.26 -7.52 24.83
N ARG A 338 -9.93 -7.63 25.00
CA ARG A 338 -9.31 -8.13 26.23
C ARG A 338 -9.49 -7.18 27.41
N GLU A 339 -9.31 -5.88 27.21
CA GLU A 339 -9.49 -4.85 28.25
C GLU A 339 -10.93 -4.84 28.80
N HIS A 340 -11.91 -5.08 27.92
CA HIS A 340 -13.32 -5.05 28.29
C HIS A 340 -13.88 -6.42 28.67
N ALA A 341 -13.09 -7.50 28.60
CA ALA A 341 -13.47 -8.82 29.08
C ALA A 341 -13.77 -8.82 30.59
N GLY A 342 -12.93 -8.16 31.39
CA GLY A 342 -13.18 -8.00 32.84
C GLY A 342 -14.42 -7.15 33.15
N LEU A 343 -14.76 -6.19 32.27
CA LEU A 343 -15.96 -5.35 32.35
C LEU A 343 -17.24 -6.14 32.03
N VAL A 344 -17.09 -7.21 31.25
CA VAL A 344 -18.17 -8.09 30.81
C VAL A 344 -18.39 -9.20 31.84
N ASP A 345 -17.35 -9.62 32.56
CA ASP A 345 -17.44 -10.57 33.66
C ASP A 345 -18.19 -10.05 34.90
N THR A 346 -18.21 -8.73 35.10
CA THR A 346 -18.99 -8.06 36.16
C THR A 346 -20.47 -7.90 35.79
N CYS A 347 -20.82 -7.97 34.50
CA CYS A 347 -22.21 -8.09 34.07
C CYS A 347 -22.66 -9.55 34.22
N GLU A 348 -23.68 -9.82 35.05
CA GLU A 348 -24.27 -11.17 35.29
C GLU A 348 -24.96 -11.80 34.05
N SER A 349 -24.52 -11.48 32.83
CA SER A 349 -25.12 -11.93 31.58
C SER A 349 -24.25 -13.00 30.92
N ASN A 350 -24.70 -14.26 31.00
CA ASN A 350 -24.03 -15.41 30.39
C ASN A 350 -23.80 -15.27 28.87
N SER A 351 -24.65 -14.53 28.16
CA SER A 351 -24.50 -14.27 26.72
C SER A 351 -23.34 -13.30 26.41
N LEU A 352 -23.11 -12.34 27.30
CA LEU A 352 -22.06 -11.33 27.20
C LEU A 352 -20.69 -11.98 27.48
N ARG A 353 -20.60 -12.81 28.52
CA ARG A 353 -19.38 -13.60 28.84
C ARG A 353 -18.96 -14.52 27.68
N LYS A 354 -19.93 -15.14 26.98
CA LYS A 354 -19.67 -15.97 25.79
C LYS A 354 -19.28 -15.19 24.52
N ALA A 355 -19.54 -13.89 24.46
CA ALA A 355 -19.26 -13.08 23.27
C ALA A 355 -17.84 -12.49 23.29
N VAL A 356 -17.18 -12.49 24.45
CA VAL A 356 -15.88 -11.84 24.66
C VAL A 356 -14.76 -12.83 24.95
N ASN A 357 -15.08 -14.00 25.55
CA ASN A 357 -14.21 -15.18 25.60
C ASN A 357 -14.33 -15.99 24.31
#